data_AF-A0A381NDE3-F1
#
_entry.id   AF-A0A381NDE3-F1
#
_cell.length_a   1.000
_cell.length_b   1.000
_cell.length_c   1.000
_cell.angle_alpha   90.00
_cell.angle_beta   90.00
_cell.angle_gamma   90.00
#
_symmetry.space_group_name_H-M   'P 1'
#
loop_
_entity.id
_entity.type
_entity.pdbx_description
1 polymer ?
#
loop_
_entity_poly.entity_id
_entity_poly.type
_entity_poly.pdbx_seq_one_letter_code
_entity_poly.pdbx_strand_id
1 'polypeptide(L)'
;MNYGPEARGFANLPNVKEISTRGPITSDHLIRTKPVPAVLDPENLEKSLENFASGYKAYFERQTNGQQTCLDCAPRWGVWPGKGTVAFGRNITESGIVSDIVEHTVKAIQHAEAIGGWKPVTEEHLFEAEYWELQQAKLKPRNDVRGVKNDTPEFEGKIALVSGAASGIGLACARELFEQGAVVVGLDLNPDISNILSEPGMLGIECDVTDQKAVSEAVAVTVRKFGGLDVLVLNAGTFPAGQTIEEMDEQTWSKSLAINLTAPQQLLQSCVPFLKEGIDPAVIFMASRNVPAPGPGASAYSVPKAGQTQMARIAALELGKFGIRVNILHPDCVYDTGLWTPEALERSAKRYGLTVEEYKGRNVLKKDVKTKEVARMVCAMAGSVFAKTTGAQIPIDGGNERVI
;
A
#
# COMPACT_ATOMS: atom_id res chain seq x y z
N MET A 1 -11.26 4.74 7.74
CA MET A 1 -12.07 4.87 8.97
C MET A 1 -12.53 6.32 9.15
N ASN A 2 -13.80 6.56 9.44
CA ASN A 2 -14.32 7.87 9.81
C ASN A 2 -14.56 7.93 11.33
N TYR A 3 -13.78 8.76 12.01
CA TYR A 3 -13.86 9.00 13.45
C TYR A 3 -14.18 10.47 13.76
N GLY A 4 -14.77 11.19 12.80
CA GLY A 4 -15.24 12.56 12.98
C GLY A 4 -16.34 12.67 14.03
N PRO A 5 -16.65 13.89 14.52
CA PRO A 5 -17.64 14.09 15.57
C PRO A 5 -19.03 13.52 15.25
N GLU A 6 -19.51 13.69 14.02
CA GLU A 6 -20.81 13.15 13.59
C GLU A 6 -20.81 11.61 13.60
N ALA A 7 -19.78 10.97 13.04
CA ALA A 7 -19.65 9.50 13.01
C ALA A 7 -19.52 8.91 14.42
N ARG A 8 -18.74 9.54 15.30
CA ARG A 8 -18.61 9.15 16.71
C ARG A 8 -19.91 9.33 17.48
N GLY A 9 -20.60 10.46 17.27
CA GLY A 9 -21.90 10.73 17.88
C GLY A 9 -22.90 9.63 17.56
N PHE A 10 -23.00 9.26 16.28
CA PHE A 10 -23.84 8.16 15.84
C PHE A 10 -23.44 6.81 16.44
N ALA A 11 -22.15 6.45 16.37
CA ALA A 11 -21.64 5.20 16.90
C ALA A 11 -21.76 5.07 18.43
N ASN A 12 -22.02 6.18 19.14
CA ASN A 12 -22.22 6.22 20.59
C ASN A 12 -23.69 6.13 21.01
N LEU A 13 -24.64 6.11 20.07
CA LEU A 13 -26.06 5.99 20.43
C LEU A 13 -26.33 4.65 21.11
N PRO A 14 -27.08 4.61 22.23
CA PRO A 14 -27.32 3.37 22.98
C PRO A 14 -28.07 2.32 22.17
N ASN A 15 -28.88 2.76 21.20
CA ASN A 15 -29.62 1.94 20.26
C ASN A 15 -28.99 1.90 18.86
N VAL A 16 -27.70 2.26 18.70
CA VAL A 16 -27.05 2.36 17.37
C VAL A 16 -27.18 1.06 16.56
N LYS A 17 -27.02 -0.09 17.24
CA LYS A 17 -27.18 -1.41 16.60
C LYS A 17 -28.54 -1.53 15.95
N GLU A 18 -29.60 -1.20 16.68
CA GLU A 18 -30.98 -1.28 16.17
C GLU A 18 -31.22 -0.32 15.02
N ILE A 19 -30.94 0.97 15.21
CA ILE A 19 -31.25 2.00 14.20
C ILE A 19 -30.41 1.85 12.93
N SER A 20 -29.15 1.40 13.04
CA SER A 20 -28.26 1.23 11.89
C SER A 20 -28.64 0.03 11.02
N THR A 21 -29.31 -0.99 11.60
CA THR A 21 -29.68 -2.23 10.89
C THR A 21 -31.14 -2.27 10.46
N ARG A 22 -31.88 -1.16 10.52
CA ARG A 22 -33.27 -1.11 10.03
C ARG A 22 -33.32 -1.30 8.51
N GLY A 23 -32.37 -0.71 7.78
CA GLY A 23 -32.31 -0.77 6.31
C GLY A 23 -31.67 0.47 5.69
N PRO A 24 -31.62 0.57 4.35
CA PRO A 24 -31.12 1.74 3.66
C PRO A 24 -32.19 2.84 3.52
N ILE A 25 -31.72 4.09 3.35
CA ILE A 25 -32.57 5.28 3.16
C ILE A 25 -32.87 5.54 1.67
N THR A 26 -31.96 5.14 0.78
CA THR A 26 -32.07 5.34 -0.67
C THR A 26 -31.69 4.07 -1.44
N SER A 27 -32.07 3.99 -2.71
CA SER A 27 -31.70 2.86 -3.58
C SER A 27 -30.19 2.81 -3.89
N ASP A 28 -29.55 3.97 -4.08
CA ASP A 28 -28.10 4.03 -4.27
C ASP A 28 -27.34 3.59 -3.02
N HIS A 29 -27.88 3.89 -1.83
CA HIS A 29 -27.37 3.38 -0.56
C HIS A 29 -27.41 1.85 -0.57
N LEU A 30 -28.57 1.24 -0.85
CA LEU A 30 -28.73 -0.23 -0.90
C LEU A 30 -27.69 -0.93 -1.80
N ILE A 31 -27.58 -0.51 -3.06
CA ILE A 31 -26.75 -1.24 -4.05
C ILE A 31 -25.25 -1.06 -3.82
N ARG A 32 -24.84 0.03 -3.16
CA ARG A 32 -23.43 0.32 -2.87
C ARG A 32 -22.99 -0.20 -1.50
N THR A 33 -23.89 -0.31 -0.53
CA THR A 33 -23.52 -0.60 0.86
C THR A 33 -24.06 -1.89 1.42
N LYS A 34 -24.95 -2.59 0.70
CA LYS A 34 -25.81 -3.69 1.19
C LYS A 34 -26.90 -3.19 2.15
N PRO A 35 -27.90 -4.03 2.50
CA PRO A 35 -29.07 -3.61 3.28
C PRO A 35 -28.76 -3.06 4.68
N VAL A 36 -27.67 -3.54 5.32
CA VAL A 36 -27.30 -3.18 6.69
C VAL A 36 -25.77 -3.10 6.83
N PRO A 37 -25.22 -2.39 7.83
CA PRO A 37 -23.80 -2.44 8.17
C PRO A 37 -23.41 -3.71 8.93
N ALA A 38 -22.10 -3.99 8.97
CA ALA A 38 -21.53 -4.82 10.04
C ALA A 38 -21.48 -4.03 11.36
N VAL A 39 -21.98 -4.60 12.45
CA VAL A 39 -21.84 -4.01 13.79
C VAL A 39 -20.63 -4.65 14.45
N LEU A 40 -19.56 -3.88 14.61
CA LEU A 40 -18.24 -4.38 14.99
C LEU A 40 -18.07 -4.41 16.50
N ASP A 41 -17.87 -5.60 17.04
CA ASP A 41 -17.42 -5.81 18.42
C ASP A 41 -15.89 -5.82 18.46
N PRO A 42 -15.23 -4.86 19.14
CA PRO A 42 -13.77 -4.83 19.22
C PRO A 42 -13.18 -6.04 19.97
N GLU A 43 -13.95 -6.70 20.82
CA GLU A 43 -13.49 -7.91 21.52
C GLU A 43 -13.63 -9.15 20.63
N ASN A 44 -14.42 -9.08 19.54
CA ASN A 44 -14.66 -10.20 18.65
C ASN A 44 -14.98 -9.77 17.21
N LEU A 45 -13.99 -9.18 16.54
CA LEU A 45 -14.13 -8.65 15.17
C LEU A 45 -14.43 -9.76 14.16
N GLU A 46 -13.72 -10.89 14.23
CA GLU A 46 -13.96 -12.04 13.34
C GLU A 46 -15.41 -12.51 13.44
N LYS A 47 -15.92 -12.68 14.67
CA LYS A 47 -17.32 -13.10 14.86
C LYS A 47 -18.30 -12.06 14.35
N SER A 48 -17.98 -10.77 14.49
CA SER A 48 -18.81 -9.69 13.96
C SER A 48 -18.96 -9.79 12.43
N LEU A 49 -17.86 -10.07 11.73
CA LEU A 49 -17.84 -10.25 10.28
C LEU A 49 -18.52 -11.56 9.84
N GLU A 50 -18.32 -12.66 10.57
CA GLU A 50 -19.03 -13.93 10.32
C GLU A 50 -20.54 -13.78 10.49
N ASN A 51 -20.98 -13.07 11.54
CA ASN A 51 -22.39 -12.82 11.81
C ASN A 51 -23.01 -11.99 10.69
N PHE A 52 -22.29 -10.96 10.19
CA PHE A 52 -22.72 -10.20 9.04
C PHE A 52 -22.88 -11.09 7.80
N ALA A 53 -21.83 -11.87 7.46
CA ALA A 53 -21.84 -12.71 6.27
C ALA A 53 -22.95 -13.78 6.33
N SER A 54 -23.12 -14.43 7.48
CA SER A 54 -24.17 -15.42 7.71
C SER A 54 -25.56 -14.79 7.66
N GLY A 55 -25.71 -13.59 8.24
CA GLY A 55 -26.97 -12.83 8.20
C GLY A 55 -27.36 -12.43 6.78
N TYR A 56 -26.40 -11.95 5.98
CA TYR A 56 -26.61 -11.60 4.57
C TYR A 56 -26.96 -12.84 3.73
N LYS A 57 -26.29 -13.97 3.95
CA LYS A 57 -26.62 -15.23 3.28
C LYS A 57 -28.03 -15.71 3.62
N ALA A 58 -28.41 -15.68 4.90
CA ALA A 58 -29.76 -16.04 5.33
C ALA A 58 -30.82 -15.08 4.77
N TYR A 59 -30.51 -13.79 4.64
CA TYR A 59 -31.35 -12.81 3.94
C TYR A 59 -31.58 -13.21 2.49
N PHE A 60 -30.52 -13.55 1.75
CA PHE A 60 -30.65 -14.03 0.38
C PHE A 60 -31.50 -15.31 0.27
N GLU A 61 -31.24 -16.30 1.13
CA GLU A 61 -31.96 -17.59 1.12
C GLU A 61 -33.45 -17.45 1.42
N ARG A 62 -33.85 -16.49 2.27
CA ARG A 62 -35.26 -16.23 2.57
C ARG A 62 -36.02 -15.55 1.43
N GLN A 63 -35.34 -14.76 0.61
CA GLN A 63 -35.97 -13.87 -0.37
C GLN A 63 -35.84 -14.35 -1.82
N THR A 64 -34.82 -15.15 -2.13
CA THR A 64 -34.60 -15.66 -3.50
C THR A 64 -35.75 -16.56 -3.96
N ASN A 65 -36.10 -16.47 -5.24
CA ASN A 65 -37.02 -17.39 -5.91
C ASN A 65 -36.27 -18.49 -6.69
N GLY A 66 -34.94 -18.57 -6.53
CA GLY A 66 -34.07 -19.51 -7.24
C GLY A 66 -33.51 -19.00 -8.58
N GLN A 67 -33.91 -17.81 -9.03
CA GLN A 67 -33.39 -17.22 -10.28
C GLN A 67 -32.16 -16.31 -10.05
N GLN A 68 -32.03 -15.71 -8.86
CA GLN A 68 -30.91 -14.84 -8.51
C GLN A 68 -29.68 -15.66 -8.07
N THR A 69 -28.48 -15.12 -8.31
CA THR A 69 -27.23 -15.63 -7.73
C THR A 69 -26.84 -14.78 -6.53
N CYS A 70 -26.47 -15.39 -5.41
CA CYS A 70 -26.05 -14.66 -4.22
C CYS A 70 -24.82 -13.78 -4.51
N LEU A 71 -24.90 -12.50 -4.18
CA LEU A 71 -23.75 -11.60 -4.22
C LEU A 71 -22.76 -11.95 -3.11
N ASP A 72 -21.54 -11.41 -3.17
CA ASP A 72 -20.55 -11.62 -2.12
C ASP A 72 -21.11 -11.19 -0.75
N CYS A 73 -20.73 -11.91 0.30
CA CYS A 73 -21.25 -11.67 1.65
C CYS A 73 -20.38 -10.69 2.46
N ALA A 74 -19.45 -9.97 1.83
CA ALA A 74 -18.58 -9.04 2.53
C ALA A 74 -19.33 -7.73 2.88
N PRO A 75 -19.14 -7.17 4.08
CA PRO A 75 -19.71 -5.87 4.40
C PRO A 75 -19.07 -4.78 3.54
N ARG A 76 -19.86 -3.76 3.21
CA ARG A 76 -19.37 -2.54 2.55
C ARG A 76 -19.11 -1.43 3.54
N TRP A 77 -19.76 -1.45 4.69
CA TRP A 77 -19.45 -0.56 5.80
C TRP A 77 -19.76 -1.21 7.14
N GLY A 78 -19.21 -0.62 8.20
CA GLY A 78 -19.44 -1.06 9.56
C GLY A 78 -19.57 0.09 10.53
N VAL A 79 -20.38 -0.13 11.57
CA VAL A 79 -20.47 0.71 12.75
C VAL A 79 -19.52 0.13 13.79
N TRP A 80 -18.61 0.95 14.29
CA TRP A 80 -17.73 0.61 15.40
C TRP A 80 -18.17 1.39 16.63
N PRO A 81 -18.95 0.76 17.54
CA PRO A 81 -19.45 1.41 18.74
C PRO A 81 -18.31 2.07 19.53
N GLY A 82 -18.51 3.31 19.98
CA GLY A 82 -17.47 4.06 20.68
C GLY A 82 -16.46 4.78 19.80
N LYS A 83 -16.35 4.45 18.50
CA LYS A 83 -15.22 4.88 17.65
C LYS A 83 -15.63 5.63 16.38
N GLY A 84 -16.70 5.21 15.72
CA GLY A 84 -17.18 5.82 14.48
C GLY A 84 -17.62 4.78 13.45
N THR A 85 -17.36 5.05 12.17
CA THR A 85 -17.73 4.16 11.06
C THR A 85 -16.51 3.75 10.24
N VAL A 86 -16.63 2.62 9.54
CA VAL A 86 -15.60 2.08 8.65
C VAL A 86 -16.25 1.79 7.30
N ALA A 87 -15.60 2.19 6.21
CA ALA A 87 -16.02 1.87 4.85
C ALA A 87 -15.03 0.84 4.26
N PHE A 88 -15.57 -0.09 3.49
CA PHE A 88 -14.85 -1.17 2.83
C PHE A 88 -15.15 -1.11 1.33
N GLY A 89 -14.12 -1.31 0.50
CA GLY A 89 -14.24 -1.36 -0.95
C GLY A 89 -13.03 -2.07 -1.54
N ARG A 90 -13.14 -2.51 -2.79
CA ARG A 90 -12.05 -3.16 -3.52
C ARG A 90 -10.90 -2.21 -3.82
N ASN A 91 -11.21 -0.92 -3.95
CA ASN A 91 -10.24 0.13 -4.21
C ASN A 91 -10.66 1.45 -3.54
N ILE A 92 -9.81 2.47 -3.66
CA ILE A 92 -10.03 3.78 -3.05
C ILE A 92 -11.30 4.47 -3.55
N THR A 93 -11.64 4.27 -4.83
CA THR A 93 -12.84 4.86 -5.43
C THR A 93 -14.11 4.25 -4.85
N GLU A 94 -14.19 2.92 -4.78
CA GLU A 94 -15.37 2.24 -4.23
C GLU A 94 -15.54 2.54 -2.73
N SER A 95 -14.45 2.48 -1.96
CA SER A 95 -14.50 2.83 -0.53
C SER A 95 -14.85 4.30 -0.29
N GLY A 96 -14.42 5.21 -1.17
CA GLY A 96 -14.81 6.62 -1.16
C GLY A 96 -16.32 6.82 -1.38
N ILE A 97 -16.88 6.18 -2.42
CA ILE A 97 -18.33 6.21 -2.70
C ILE A 97 -19.12 5.70 -1.49
N VAL A 98 -18.67 4.59 -0.89
CA VAL A 98 -19.34 4.04 0.31
C VAL A 98 -19.22 5.02 1.47
N SER A 99 -18.04 5.63 1.70
CA SER A 99 -17.85 6.62 2.76
C SER A 99 -18.81 7.80 2.63
N ASP A 100 -18.94 8.37 1.42
CA ASP A 100 -19.84 9.50 1.15
C ASP A 100 -21.30 9.15 1.46
N ILE A 101 -21.74 7.97 1.02
CA ILE A 101 -23.09 7.46 1.29
C ILE A 101 -23.32 7.27 2.80
N VAL A 102 -22.34 6.70 3.50
CA VAL A 102 -22.42 6.45 4.94
C VAL A 102 -22.48 7.75 5.73
N GLU A 103 -21.67 8.75 5.37
CA GLU A 103 -21.68 10.06 6.02
C GLU A 103 -23.05 10.74 5.91
N HIS A 104 -23.62 10.75 4.70
CA HIS A 104 -24.98 11.24 4.50
C HIS A 104 -26.01 10.44 5.30
N THR A 105 -25.93 9.10 5.24
CA THR A 105 -26.88 8.18 5.88
C THR A 105 -26.89 8.35 7.40
N VAL A 106 -25.72 8.39 8.02
CA VAL A 106 -25.56 8.57 9.47
C VAL A 106 -26.24 9.85 9.94
N LYS A 107 -26.09 10.94 9.19
CA LYS A 107 -26.73 12.22 9.50
C LYS A 107 -28.26 12.15 9.34
N ALA A 108 -28.72 11.54 8.26
CA ALA A 108 -30.15 11.39 7.99
C ALA A 108 -30.85 10.52 9.04
N ILE A 109 -30.26 9.40 9.47
CA ILE A 109 -30.81 8.55 10.55
C ILE A 109 -30.93 9.35 11.84
N GLN A 110 -29.88 10.05 12.26
CA GLN A 110 -29.91 10.85 13.49
C GLN A 110 -31.00 11.92 13.47
N HIS A 111 -31.14 12.64 12.35
CA HIS A 111 -32.20 13.63 12.20
C HIS A 111 -33.58 13.00 12.21
N ALA A 112 -33.77 11.87 11.53
CA ALA A 112 -35.05 11.18 11.49
C ALA A 112 -35.47 10.66 12.87
N GLU A 113 -34.55 10.06 13.63
CA GLU A 113 -34.81 9.64 15.02
C GLU A 113 -35.21 10.83 15.90
N ALA A 114 -34.62 12.01 15.68
CA ALA A 114 -34.95 13.22 16.45
C ALA A 114 -36.36 13.79 16.15
N ILE A 115 -36.93 13.52 14.98
CA ILE A 115 -38.24 14.07 14.55
C ILE A 115 -39.38 13.04 14.53
N GLY A 116 -39.21 11.88 15.17
CA GLY A 116 -40.26 10.87 15.32
C GLY A 116 -39.93 9.48 14.76
N GLY A 117 -38.70 9.25 14.32
CA GLY A 117 -38.22 7.98 13.79
C GLY A 117 -38.44 7.79 12.29
N TRP A 118 -37.92 6.70 11.75
CA TRP A 118 -38.08 6.31 10.35
C TRP A 118 -38.27 4.80 10.20
N LYS A 119 -38.81 4.40 9.04
CA LYS A 119 -39.02 3.01 8.69
C LYS A 119 -38.60 2.77 7.23
N PRO A 120 -37.75 1.77 6.95
CA PRO A 120 -37.42 1.37 5.59
C PRO A 120 -38.59 0.63 4.94
N VAL A 121 -38.47 0.39 3.63
CA VAL A 121 -39.33 -0.55 2.92
C VAL A 121 -39.14 -1.98 3.43
N THR A 122 -40.02 -2.90 3.03
CA THR A 122 -39.96 -4.31 3.44
C THR A 122 -38.71 -5.00 2.94
N GLU A 123 -38.31 -6.07 3.64
CA GLU A 123 -37.17 -6.91 3.25
C GLU A 123 -37.29 -7.44 1.81
N GLU A 124 -38.51 -7.81 1.40
CA GLU A 124 -38.87 -8.23 0.03
C GLU A 124 -38.57 -7.12 -0.99
N HIS A 125 -39.06 -5.89 -0.77
CA HIS A 125 -38.78 -4.77 -1.67
C HIS A 125 -37.30 -4.39 -1.71
N LEU A 126 -36.58 -4.50 -0.58
CA LEU A 126 -35.13 -4.31 -0.56
C LEU A 126 -34.44 -5.37 -1.43
N PHE A 127 -34.85 -6.63 -1.34
CA PHE A 127 -34.27 -7.71 -2.12
C PHE A 127 -34.53 -7.52 -3.62
N GLU A 128 -35.76 -7.21 -3.99
CA GLU A 128 -36.11 -6.90 -5.38
C GLU A 128 -35.25 -5.75 -5.92
N ALA A 129 -35.07 -4.67 -5.16
CA ALA A 129 -34.28 -3.52 -5.57
C ALA A 129 -32.76 -3.81 -5.65
N GLU A 130 -32.21 -4.57 -4.69
CA GLU A 130 -30.79 -4.94 -4.68
C GLU A 130 -30.47 -5.89 -5.84
N TYR A 131 -31.31 -6.89 -6.09
CA TYR A 131 -31.07 -7.91 -7.12
C TYR A 131 -31.65 -7.56 -8.50
N TRP A 132 -32.24 -6.37 -8.66
CA TRP A 132 -32.73 -5.92 -9.95
C TRP A 132 -31.57 -5.69 -10.93
N GLU A 133 -31.63 -6.37 -12.08
CA GLU A 133 -30.56 -6.37 -13.08
C GLU A 133 -30.13 -4.96 -13.52
N LEU A 134 -31.09 -4.03 -13.69
CA LEU A 134 -30.78 -2.66 -14.12
C LEU A 134 -30.08 -1.83 -13.03
N GLN A 135 -30.30 -2.15 -11.75
CA GLN A 135 -29.56 -1.52 -10.65
C GLN A 135 -28.15 -2.08 -10.56
N GLN A 136 -28.01 -3.40 -10.62
CA GLN A 136 -26.71 -4.06 -10.64
C GLN A 136 -25.86 -3.64 -11.85
N ALA A 137 -26.48 -3.33 -12.99
CA ALA A 137 -25.79 -2.78 -14.16
C ALA A 137 -25.09 -1.44 -13.88
N LYS A 138 -25.53 -0.65 -12.90
CA LYS A 138 -24.85 0.62 -12.51
C LYS A 138 -23.51 0.40 -11.80
N LEU A 139 -23.28 -0.80 -11.27
CA LEU A 139 -22.06 -1.17 -10.54
C LEU A 139 -20.98 -1.72 -11.47
N LYS A 140 -21.39 -2.20 -12.66
CA LYS A 140 -20.46 -2.73 -13.66
C LYS A 140 -19.53 -1.61 -14.15
N PRO A 141 -18.20 -1.83 -14.19
CA PRO A 141 -17.28 -0.92 -14.85
C PRO A 141 -17.76 -0.61 -16.27
N ARG A 142 -17.61 0.64 -16.74
CA ARG A 142 -18.01 1.04 -18.11
C ARG A 142 -17.39 0.14 -19.21
N ASN A 143 -16.25 -0.50 -18.93
CA ASN A 143 -15.54 -1.37 -19.87
C ASN A 143 -16.14 -2.78 -19.99
N ASP A 144 -16.88 -3.27 -18.98
CA ASP A 144 -17.58 -4.57 -19.05
C ASP A 144 -18.69 -4.56 -20.10
N VAL A 145 -19.25 -3.39 -20.40
CA VAL A 145 -20.33 -3.23 -21.39
C VAL A 145 -19.82 -3.43 -22.84
N ARG A 146 -18.50 -3.41 -23.07
CA ARG A 146 -17.88 -3.52 -24.42
C ARG A 146 -17.12 -4.84 -24.66
N GLY A 147 -17.18 -5.79 -23.74
CA GLY A 147 -16.52 -7.10 -23.91
C GLY A 147 -14.99 -7.07 -23.84
N VAL A 148 -14.40 -6.00 -23.29
CA VAL A 148 -12.97 -5.96 -22.94
C VAL A 148 -12.80 -6.67 -21.60
N LYS A 149 -11.97 -7.71 -21.53
CA LYS A 149 -11.62 -8.35 -20.25
C LYS A 149 -11.09 -7.28 -19.30
N ASN A 150 -11.81 -7.03 -18.21
CA ASN A 150 -11.27 -6.31 -17.07
C ASN A 150 -10.31 -7.25 -16.34
N ASP A 151 -9.04 -7.22 -16.71
CA ASP A 151 -8.01 -7.80 -15.84
C ASP A 151 -7.91 -6.86 -14.64
N THR A 152 -8.39 -7.32 -13.49
CA THR A 152 -8.22 -6.65 -12.20
C THR A 152 -6.73 -6.32 -12.03
N PRO A 153 -6.37 -5.05 -11.75
CA PRO A 153 -4.98 -4.69 -11.53
C PRO A 153 -4.36 -5.57 -10.44
N GLU A 154 -3.11 -6.01 -10.63
CA GLU A 154 -2.42 -6.98 -9.75
C GLU A 154 -2.43 -6.56 -8.26
N PHE A 155 -2.37 -5.25 -8.00
CA PHE A 155 -2.34 -4.70 -6.65
C PHE A 155 -3.65 -4.03 -6.24
N GLU A 156 -4.77 -4.27 -6.95
CA GLU A 156 -6.08 -3.78 -6.51
C GLU A 156 -6.39 -4.28 -5.09
N GLY A 157 -6.77 -3.34 -4.22
CA GLY A 157 -7.06 -3.61 -2.81
C GLY A 157 -5.84 -3.79 -1.93
N LYS A 158 -4.61 -3.68 -2.46
CA LYS A 158 -3.37 -3.73 -1.68
C LYS A 158 -2.94 -2.34 -1.20
N ILE A 159 -2.26 -2.32 -0.06
CA ILE A 159 -1.72 -1.13 0.58
C ILE A 159 -0.20 -1.23 0.60
N ALA A 160 0.47 -0.29 -0.06
CA ALA A 160 1.91 -0.25 -0.15
C ALA A 160 2.50 0.94 0.63
N LEU A 161 3.61 0.71 1.33
CA LEU A 161 4.43 1.76 1.95
C LEU A 161 5.83 1.77 1.30
N VAL A 162 6.24 2.94 0.80
CA VAL A 162 7.52 3.14 0.12
C VAL A 162 8.31 4.22 0.85
N SER A 163 9.54 3.91 1.27
CA SER A 163 10.46 4.89 1.87
C SER A 163 11.36 5.54 0.81
N GLY A 164 11.70 6.81 0.98
CA GLY A 164 12.45 7.59 -0.01
C GLY A 164 11.64 7.85 -1.28
N ALA A 165 10.34 8.13 -1.13
CA ALA A 165 9.37 8.16 -2.21
C ALA A 165 9.23 9.52 -2.92
N ALA A 166 9.98 10.55 -2.54
CA ALA A 166 9.88 11.87 -3.18
C ALA A 166 10.61 11.95 -4.52
N SER A 167 11.54 11.03 -4.80
CA SER A 167 12.34 11.08 -6.03
C SER A 167 12.88 9.72 -6.45
N GLY A 168 13.45 9.67 -7.66
CA GLY A 168 14.22 8.54 -8.17
C GLY A 168 13.47 7.20 -8.11
N ILE A 169 14.18 6.16 -7.65
CA ILE A 169 13.68 4.78 -7.60
C ILE A 169 12.42 4.69 -6.73
N GLY A 170 12.42 5.32 -5.55
CA GLY A 170 11.27 5.26 -4.64
C GLY A 170 10.02 5.88 -5.22
N LEU A 171 10.13 7.06 -5.86
CA LEU A 171 9.00 7.68 -6.56
C LEU A 171 8.49 6.82 -7.72
N ALA A 172 9.41 6.22 -8.50
CA ALA A 172 9.02 5.32 -9.59
C ALA A 172 8.30 4.06 -9.06
N CYS A 173 8.76 3.48 -7.96
CA CYS A 173 8.10 2.35 -7.30
C CYS A 173 6.71 2.74 -6.79
N ALA A 174 6.59 3.90 -6.15
CA ALA A 174 5.31 4.41 -5.65
C ALA A 174 4.30 4.61 -6.80
N ARG A 175 4.74 5.19 -7.92
CA ARG A 175 3.88 5.38 -9.10
C ARG A 175 3.50 4.07 -9.78
N GLU A 176 4.44 3.14 -9.95
CA GLU A 176 4.14 1.84 -10.56
C GLU A 176 3.14 1.03 -9.72
N LEU A 177 3.32 0.97 -8.40
CA LEU A 177 2.37 0.28 -7.50
C LEU A 177 0.97 0.90 -7.58
N PHE A 178 0.89 2.23 -7.63
CA PHE A 178 -0.38 2.95 -7.80
C PHE A 178 -1.01 2.70 -9.18
N GLU A 179 -0.22 2.73 -10.26
CA GLU A 179 -0.66 2.39 -11.62
C GLU A 179 -1.22 0.96 -11.71
N GLN A 180 -0.72 0.04 -10.86
CA GLN A 180 -1.21 -1.33 -10.76
C GLN A 180 -2.31 -1.52 -9.69
N GLY A 181 -2.92 -0.44 -9.19
CA GLY A 181 -4.14 -0.47 -8.38
C GLY A 181 -3.95 -0.44 -6.86
N ALA A 182 -2.72 -0.36 -6.37
CA ALA A 182 -2.47 -0.20 -4.94
C ALA A 182 -2.88 1.20 -4.47
N VAL A 183 -3.24 1.33 -3.19
CA VAL A 183 -3.05 2.59 -2.48
C VAL A 183 -1.62 2.66 -1.96
N VAL A 184 -1.02 3.85 -1.99
CA VAL A 184 0.43 4.01 -1.77
C VAL A 184 0.69 5.11 -0.75
N VAL A 185 1.44 4.78 0.29
CA VAL A 185 2.00 5.74 1.24
C VAL A 185 3.48 5.92 0.98
N GLY A 186 3.92 7.15 0.75
CA GLY A 186 5.31 7.51 0.58
C GLY A 186 5.86 8.21 1.81
N LEU A 187 6.99 7.74 2.34
CA LEU A 187 7.75 8.42 3.38
C LEU A 187 8.98 9.09 2.76
N ASP A 188 9.22 10.35 3.07
CA ASP A 188 10.45 11.05 2.64
C ASP A 188 10.77 12.21 3.57
N LEU A 189 12.04 12.64 3.61
CA LEU A 189 12.44 13.85 4.33
C LEU A 189 12.01 15.12 3.58
N ASN A 190 11.73 15.02 2.27
CA ASN A 190 11.29 16.15 1.48
C ASN A 190 9.87 16.62 1.92
N PRO A 191 9.70 17.87 2.37
CA PRO A 191 8.41 18.39 2.81
C PRO A 191 7.37 18.45 1.67
N ASP A 192 7.81 18.49 0.41
CA ASP A 192 6.91 18.52 -0.75
C ASP A 192 6.29 17.14 -1.08
N ILE A 193 6.63 16.08 -0.33
CA ILE A 193 6.15 14.71 -0.58
C ILE A 193 4.61 14.64 -0.67
N SER A 194 3.88 15.43 0.11
CA SER A 194 2.41 15.48 0.05
C SER A 194 1.88 16.02 -1.29
N ASN A 195 2.62 16.92 -1.93
CA ASN A 195 2.27 17.46 -3.25
C ASN A 195 2.73 16.52 -4.36
N ILE A 196 3.86 15.83 -4.16
CA ILE A 196 4.39 14.85 -5.12
C ILE A 196 3.47 13.63 -5.23
N LEU A 197 2.88 13.21 -4.11
CA LEU A 197 1.96 12.07 -4.00
C LEU A 197 0.54 12.54 -3.64
N SER A 198 -0.06 13.31 -4.55
CA SER A 198 -1.35 13.99 -4.33
C SER A 198 -2.57 13.28 -4.94
N GLU A 199 -2.38 12.23 -5.72
CA GLU A 199 -3.49 11.51 -6.36
C GLU A 199 -4.39 10.82 -5.31
N PRO A 200 -5.72 10.70 -5.56
CA PRO A 200 -6.59 9.92 -4.70
C PRO A 200 -6.09 8.47 -4.56
N GLY A 201 -5.74 8.06 -3.33
CA GLY A 201 -5.13 6.76 -3.06
C GLY A 201 -3.61 6.80 -2.88
N MET A 202 -2.98 7.95 -3.12
CA MET A 202 -1.62 8.22 -2.68
C MET A 202 -1.62 9.12 -1.44
N LEU A 203 -0.62 8.94 -0.58
CA LEU A 203 -0.40 9.76 0.61
C LEU A 203 1.09 9.98 0.82
N GLY A 204 1.55 11.22 0.67
CA GLY A 204 2.89 11.62 1.08
C GLY A 204 2.95 12.01 2.56
N ILE A 205 3.94 11.50 3.29
CA ILE A 205 4.20 11.86 4.69
C ILE A 205 5.66 12.29 4.83
N GLU A 206 5.87 13.53 5.27
CA GLU A 206 7.20 14.00 5.67
C GLU A 206 7.64 13.21 6.90
N CYS A 207 8.73 12.45 6.77
CA CYS A 207 9.22 11.55 7.80
C CYS A 207 10.73 11.34 7.65
N ASP A 208 11.49 11.72 8.68
CA ASP A 208 12.85 11.23 8.84
C ASP A 208 12.79 9.76 9.28
N VAL A 209 13.28 8.86 8.42
CA VAL A 209 13.28 7.42 8.69
C VAL A 209 14.22 7.01 9.84
N THR A 210 15.09 7.92 10.30
CA THR A 210 15.94 7.72 11.49
C THR A 210 15.23 8.11 12.79
N ASP A 211 14.09 8.79 12.74
CA ASP A 211 13.23 9.08 13.89
C ASP A 211 12.19 7.96 14.06
N GLN A 212 12.46 7.07 15.03
CA GLN A 212 11.58 5.94 15.35
C GLN A 212 10.14 6.37 15.71
N LYS A 213 9.96 7.53 16.35
CA LYS A 213 8.63 8.01 16.72
C LYS A 213 7.88 8.49 15.48
N ALA A 214 8.54 9.23 14.60
CA ALA A 214 7.98 9.66 13.32
C ALA A 214 7.59 8.46 12.45
N VAL A 215 8.46 7.45 12.35
CA VAL A 215 8.19 6.19 11.65
C VAL A 215 6.96 5.49 12.21
N SER A 216 6.88 5.33 13.54
CA SER A 216 5.75 4.65 14.19
C SER A 216 4.42 5.37 13.93
N GLU A 217 4.42 6.70 13.99
CA GLU A 217 3.23 7.51 13.69
C GLU A 217 2.84 7.41 12.21
N ALA A 218 3.81 7.45 11.30
CA ALA A 218 3.56 7.33 9.86
C ALA A 218 2.94 5.97 9.48
N VAL A 219 3.40 4.88 10.09
CA VAL A 219 2.79 3.56 9.94
C VAL A 219 1.37 3.54 10.52
N ALA A 220 1.15 4.13 11.70
CA ALA A 220 -0.19 4.24 12.29
C ALA A 220 -1.16 5.09 11.44
N VAL A 221 -0.68 6.15 10.79
CA VAL A 221 -1.46 6.93 9.82
C VAL A 221 -1.85 6.07 8.61
N THR A 222 -0.90 5.32 8.05
CA THR A 222 -1.14 4.38 6.93
C THR A 222 -2.30 3.43 7.26
N VAL A 223 -2.21 2.75 8.40
CA VAL A 223 -3.21 1.76 8.82
C VAL A 223 -4.56 2.41 9.11
N ARG A 224 -4.60 3.56 9.79
CA ARG A 224 -5.87 4.27 10.05
C ARG A 224 -6.55 4.77 8.78
N LYS A 225 -5.77 5.21 7.79
CA LYS A 225 -6.29 5.78 6.55
C LYS A 225 -6.78 4.69 5.61
N PHE A 226 -5.97 3.65 5.39
CA PHE A 226 -6.19 2.65 4.34
C PHE A 226 -6.60 1.27 4.86
N GLY A 227 -6.39 0.98 6.14
CA GLY A 227 -6.91 -0.23 6.79
C GLY A 227 -5.90 -1.35 7.02
N GLY A 228 -4.64 -1.21 6.60
CA GLY A 228 -3.64 -2.28 6.73
C GLY A 228 -2.30 -1.93 6.08
N LEU A 229 -1.49 -2.96 5.81
CA LEU A 229 -0.23 -2.87 5.08
C LEU A 229 0.12 -4.24 4.46
N ASP A 230 0.30 -4.27 3.14
CA ASP A 230 0.57 -5.51 2.39
C ASP A 230 1.96 -5.49 1.77
N VAL A 231 2.40 -4.34 1.24
CA VAL A 231 3.70 -4.21 0.55
C VAL A 231 4.55 -3.18 1.25
N LEU A 232 5.79 -3.54 1.58
CA LEU A 232 6.79 -2.62 2.12
C LEU A 232 8.01 -2.54 1.20
N VAL A 233 8.33 -1.35 0.73
CA VAL A 233 9.54 -1.09 -0.07
C VAL A 233 10.52 -0.25 0.75
N LEU A 234 11.59 -0.91 1.19
CA LEU A 234 12.69 -0.31 1.96
C LEU A 234 13.72 0.26 0.97
N ASN A 235 13.45 1.47 0.50
CA ASN A 235 14.24 2.17 -0.52
C ASN A 235 15.04 3.36 0.02
N ALA A 236 14.59 4.03 1.09
CA ALA A 236 15.31 5.18 1.64
C ALA A 236 16.79 4.86 1.88
N GLY A 237 17.66 5.77 1.44
CA GLY A 237 19.10 5.60 1.53
C GLY A 237 19.84 6.81 0.98
N THR A 238 21.10 6.93 1.36
CA THR A 238 22.00 7.98 0.86
C THR A 238 23.32 7.38 0.41
N PHE A 239 23.91 7.95 -0.63
CA PHE A 239 25.24 7.60 -1.10
C PHE A 239 26.20 8.74 -0.72
N PRO A 240 26.96 8.63 0.38
CA PRO A 240 27.93 9.65 0.75
C PRO A 240 29.06 9.76 -0.28
N ALA A 241 29.79 10.88 -0.26
CA ALA A 241 30.99 11.03 -1.05
C ALA A 241 32.01 9.93 -0.69
N GLY A 242 32.76 9.45 -1.69
CA GLY A 242 33.71 8.36 -1.48
C GLY A 242 34.90 8.80 -0.63
N GLN A 243 35.25 8.00 0.38
CA GLN A 243 36.36 8.21 1.30
C GLN A 243 37.14 6.92 1.51
N THR A 244 38.47 7.00 1.51
CA THR A 244 39.32 5.86 1.87
C THR A 244 39.10 5.45 3.32
N ILE A 245 39.52 4.25 3.70
CA ILE A 245 39.39 3.79 5.10
C ILE A 245 40.21 4.65 6.05
N GLU A 246 41.39 5.11 5.62
CA GLU A 246 42.27 5.98 6.41
C GLU A 246 41.67 7.37 6.65
N GLU A 247 40.93 7.90 5.68
CA GLU A 247 40.35 9.25 5.71
C GLU A 247 38.89 9.27 6.16
N MET A 248 38.29 8.12 6.47
CA MET A 248 36.87 8.00 6.79
C MET A 248 36.53 8.80 8.05
N ASP A 249 35.65 9.78 7.91
CA ASP A 249 35.19 10.55 9.05
C ASP A 249 34.08 9.82 9.82
N GLU A 250 34.12 9.92 11.14
CA GLU A 250 33.20 9.23 12.05
C GLU A 250 31.73 9.61 11.79
N GLN A 251 31.47 10.86 11.42
CA GLN A 251 30.12 11.37 11.21
C GLN A 251 29.50 10.80 9.93
N THR A 252 30.26 10.73 8.83
CA THR A 252 29.85 10.12 7.56
C THR A 252 29.57 8.63 7.75
N TRP A 253 30.47 7.91 8.44
CA TRP A 253 30.27 6.51 8.75
C TRP A 253 29.01 6.27 9.57
N SER A 254 28.88 6.97 10.70
CA SER A 254 27.75 6.81 11.63
C SER A 254 26.41 7.20 10.99
N LYS A 255 26.37 8.31 10.24
CA LYS A 255 25.18 8.74 9.50
C LYS A 255 24.79 7.73 8.42
N SER A 256 25.76 7.16 7.71
CA SER A 256 25.47 6.14 6.71
C SER A 256 24.92 4.86 7.33
N LEU A 257 25.47 4.40 8.48
CA LEU A 257 24.89 3.26 9.21
C LEU A 257 23.49 3.55 9.74
N ALA A 258 23.25 4.76 10.26
CA ALA A 258 21.93 5.17 10.74
C ALA A 258 20.88 5.11 9.63
N ILE A 259 21.17 5.74 8.48
CA ILE A 259 20.22 5.83 7.36
C ILE A 259 20.14 4.52 6.57
N ASN A 260 21.27 3.95 6.17
CA ASN A 260 21.32 2.82 5.24
C ASN A 260 21.22 1.45 5.92
N LEU A 261 21.26 1.33 7.24
CA LEU A 261 21.15 0.03 7.92
C LEU A 261 20.14 0.03 9.07
N THR A 262 20.24 1.00 9.98
CA THR A 262 19.41 1.03 11.20
C THR A 262 17.97 1.44 10.87
N ALA A 263 17.76 2.53 10.13
CA ALA A 263 16.43 3.00 9.72
C ALA A 263 15.57 1.95 8.99
N PRO A 264 16.06 1.21 7.96
CA PRO A 264 15.24 0.17 7.31
C PRO A 264 14.92 -1.02 8.23
N GLN A 265 15.81 -1.35 9.18
CA GLN A 265 15.53 -2.36 10.21
C GLN A 265 14.37 -1.92 11.09
N GLN A 266 14.42 -0.69 11.57
CA GLN A 266 13.44 -0.06 12.44
C GLN A 266 12.08 0.15 11.75
N LEU A 267 12.10 0.57 10.49
CA LEU A 267 10.89 0.66 9.67
C LEU A 267 10.27 -0.73 9.47
N LEU A 268 11.06 -1.75 9.12
CA LEU A 268 10.57 -3.13 9.05
C LEU A 268 9.94 -3.57 10.38
N GLN A 269 10.63 -3.35 11.50
CA GLN A 269 10.12 -3.69 12.84
C GLN A 269 8.74 -3.06 13.12
N SER A 270 8.57 -1.79 12.74
CA SER A 270 7.32 -1.04 12.94
C SER A 270 6.19 -1.54 12.04
N CYS A 271 6.52 -2.04 10.85
CA CYS A 271 5.57 -2.56 9.86
C CYS A 271 5.18 -4.03 10.09
N VAL A 272 6.05 -4.86 10.66
CA VAL A 272 5.82 -6.31 10.83
C VAL A 272 4.49 -6.67 11.50
N PRO A 273 4.03 -5.99 12.57
CA PRO A 273 2.73 -6.28 13.16
C PRO A 273 1.56 -6.17 12.18
N PHE A 274 1.62 -5.21 11.26
CA PHE A 274 0.56 -4.98 10.27
C PHE A 274 0.74 -5.85 9.02
N LEU A 275 1.97 -6.13 8.62
CA LEU A 275 2.26 -7.08 7.54
C LEU A 275 1.78 -8.50 7.87
N LYS A 276 1.76 -8.91 9.14
CA LYS A 276 1.20 -10.20 9.56
C LYS A 276 -0.30 -10.33 9.29
N GLU A 277 -1.01 -9.21 9.30
CA GLU A 277 -2.44 -9.13 9.00
C GLU A 277 -2.69 -8.76 7.52
N GLY A 278 -1.62 -8.59 6.74
CA GLY A 278 -1.69 -8.22 5.33
C GLY A 278 -2.11 -9.38 4.43
N ILE A 279 -2.57 -9.05 3.23
CA ILE A 279 -2.98 -9.99 2.19
C ILE A 279 -1.80 -10.20 1.24
N ASP A 280 -1.30 -11.44 1.14
CA ASP A 280 -0.07 -11.80 0.40
C ASP A 280 1.14 -10.89 0.69
N PRO A 281 1.49 -10.67 1.96
CA PRO A 281 2.40 -9.61 2.35
C PRO A 281 3.81 -9.80 1.78
N ALA A 282 4.42 -8.70 1.34
CA ALA A 282 5.73 -8.68 0.70
C ALA A 282 6.59 -7.51 1.17
N VAL A 283 7.88 -7.78 1.41
CA VAL A 283 8.90 -6.79 1.73
C VAL A 283 9.98 -6.83 0.68
N ILE A 284 10.30 -5.68 0.08
CA ILE A 284 11.38 -5.55 -0.88
C ILE A 284 12.44 -4.61 -0.32
N PHE A 285 13.66 -5.13 -0.20
CA PHE A 285 14.85 -4.34 0.15
C PHE A 285 15.52 -3.80 -1.11
N MET A 286 15.74 -2.48 -1.18
CA MET A 286 16.65 -1.91 -2.18
C MET A 286 18.07 -1.94 -1.65
N ALA A 287 18.80 -3.00 -1.99
CA ALA A 287 20.22 -3.10 -1.71
C ALA A 287 21.02 -2.33 -2.77
N SER A 288 22.13 -2.90 -3.25
CA SER A 288 22.97 -2.29 -4.29
C SER A 288 23.88 -3.33 -4.93
N ARG A 289 24.31 -3.06 -6.16
CA ARG A 289 25.45 -3.73 -6.80
C ARG A 289 26.76 -3.64 -6.01
N ASN A 290 26.89 -2.68 -5.10
CA ASN A 290 28.05 -2.58 -4.22
C ASN A 290 28.17 -3.74 -3.20
N VAL A 291 27.13 -4.58 -3.06
CA VAL A 291 27.18 -5.81 -2.28
C VAL A 291 28.04 -6.87 -2.98
N PRO A 292 27.74 -7.31 -4.22
CA PRO A 292 28.58 -8.27 -4.92
C PRO A 292 29.91 -7.67 -5.44
N ALA A 293 29.94 -6.37 -5.76
CA ALA A 293 31.11 -5.78 -6.41
C ALA A 293 31.45 -4.36 -5.89
N PRO A 294 32.00 -4.21 -4.68
CA PRO A 294 32.36 -2.89 -4.11
C PRO A 294 33.51 -2.21 -4.87
N GLY A 295 33.64 -0.89 -4.69
CA GLY A 295 34.75 -0.07 -5.21
C GLY A 295 35.53 0.62 -4.09
N PRO A 296 36.79 1.03 -4.33
CA PRO A 296 37.52 1.88 -3.40
C PRO A 296 36.72 3.14 -3.05
N GLY A 297 36.77 3.55 -1.78
CA GLY A 297 36.07 4.74 -1.31
C GLY A 297 34.61 4.51 -0.87
N ALA A 298 34.04 3.32 -1.08
CA ALA A 298 32.61 3.07 -0.88
C ALA A 298 32.27 2.40 0.46
N SER A 299 33.20 2.24 1.40
CA SER A 299 32.98 1.45 2.62
C SER A 299 31.76 1.92 3.43
N ALA A 300 31.61 3.23 3.62
CA ALA A 300 30.47 3.82 4.32
C ALA A 300 29.12 3.43 3.70
N TYR A 301 29.05 3.14 2.40
CA TYR A 301 27.82 2.75 1.72
C TYR A 301 27.70 1.22 1.52
N SER A 302 28.78 0.58 1.09
CA SER A 302 28.83 -0.86 0.80
C SER A 302 28.56 -1.71 2.05
N VAL A 303 29.11 -1.33 3.21
CA VAL A 303 28.93 -2.09 4.46
C VAL A 303 27.47 -2.10 4.91
N PRO A 304 26.78 -0.96 5.08
CA PRO A 304 25.36 -0.99 5.45
C PRO A 304 24.50 -1.68 4.40
N LYS A 305 24.78 -1.54 3.09
CA LYS A 305 24.04 -2.28 2.05
C LYS A 305 24.24 -3.79 2.11
N ALA A 306 25.44 -4.27 2.43
CA ALA A 306 25.69 -5.69 2.69
C ALA A 306 24.96 -6.15 3.96
N GLY A 307 24.95 -5.31 5.01
CA GLY A 307 24.16 -5.52 6.22
C GLY A 307 22.66 -5.62 5.95
N GLN A 308 22.09 -4.75 5.11
CA GLN A 308 20.70 -4.83 4.66
C GLN A 308 20.40 -6.16 3.97
N THR A 309 21.28 -6.62 3.07
CA THR A 309 21.10 -7.91 2.38
C THR A 309 21.09 -9.07 3.38
N GLN A 310 21.98 -9.07 4.37
CA GLN A 310 21.98 -10.11 5.39
C GLN A 310 20.73 -10.02 6.29
N MET A 311 20.31 -8.82 6.65
CA MET A 311 19.09 -8.59 7.41
C MET A 311 17.84 -9.07 6.65
N ALA A 312 17.76 -8.83 5.34
CA ALA A 312 16.67 -9.32 4.51
C ALA A 312 16.58 -10.85 4.48
N ARG A 313 17.73 -11.55 4.48
CA ARG A 313 17.78 -13.02 4.59
C ARG A 313 17.27 -13.50 5.94
N ILE A 314 17.65 -12.83 7.03
CA ILE A 314 17.14 -13.13 8.38
C ILE A 314 15.62 -12.89 8.42
N ALA A 315 15.16 -11.74 7.92
CA ALA A 315 13.73 -11.42 7.85
C ALA A 315 12.94 -12.44 7.02
N ALA A 316 13.48 -12.93 5.90
CA ALA A 316 12.85 -13.99 5.12
C ALA A 316 12.64 -15.28 5.94
N LEU A 317 13.62 -15.65 6.77
CA LEU A 317 13.55 -16.82 7.65
C LEU A 317 12.57 -16.62 8.80
N GLU A 318 12.59 -15.46 9.45
CA GLU A 318 11.76 -15.16 10.63
C GLU A 318 10.30 -14.91 10.28
N LEU A 319 10.06 -14.20 9.18
CA LEU A 319 8.73 -13.72 8.79
C LEU A 319 8.00 -14.71 7.86
N GLY A 320 8.70 -15.65 7.23
CA GLY A 320 8.12 -16.64 6.33
C GLY A 320 7.03 -17.51 6.97
N LYS A 321 7.11 -17.79 8.28
CA LYS A 321 6.06 -18.51 9.03
C LYS A 321 4.72 -17.78 9.10
N PHE A 322 4.72 -16.48 8.84
CA PHE A 322 3.52 -15.63 8.73
C PHE A 322 3.09 -15.41 7.27
N GLY A 323 3.72 -16.09 6.30
CA GLY A 323 3.45 -15.90 4.88
C GLY A 323 4.08 -14.64 4.26
N ILE A 324 4.84 -13.85 5.04
CA ILE A 324 5.50 -12.63 4.56
C ILE A 324 6.73 -13.00 3.73
N ARG A 325 6.71 -12.62 2.45
CA ARG A 325 7.84 -12.80 1.54
C ARG A 325 8.80 -11.64 1.65
N VAL A 326 10.10 -11.91 1.69
CA VAL A 326 11.13 -10.87 1.77
C VAL A 326 12.15 -11.09 0.66
N ASN A 327 12.27 -10.16 -0.27
CA ASN A 327 13.23 -10.27 -1.37
C ASN A 327 14.07 -8.99 -1.53
N ILE A 328 15.14 -9.07 -2.32
CA ILE A 328 16.14 -8.01 -2.43
C ILE A 328 16.40 -7.68 -3.90
N LEU A 329 16.45 -6.39 -4.20
CA LEU A 329 16.94 -5.86 -5.47
C LEU A 329 18.32 -5.23 -5.32
N HIS A 330 19.14 -5.42 -6.35
CA HIS A 330 20.46 -4.81 -6.47
C HIS A 330 20.53 -3.94 -7.74
N PRO A 331 19.92 -2.73 -7.74
CA PRO A 331 20.10 -1.80 -8.84
C PRO A 331 21.57 -1.35 -8.95
N ASP A 332 22.00 -1.12 -10.18
CA ASP A 332 23.27 -0.47 -10.51
C ASP A 332 23.04 0.64 -11.51
N CYS A 333 23.83 1.72 -11.41
CA CYS A 333 23.91 2.74 -12.46
C CYS A 333 22.54 3.30 -12.90
N VAL A 334 21.64 3.57 -11.96
CA VAL A 334 20.34 4.19 -12.23
C VAL A 334 20.48 5.72 -12.16
N TYR A 335 20.53 6.35 -13.33
CA TYR A 335 20.96 7.75 -13.47
C TYR A 335 19.81 8.77 -13.50
N ASP A 336 18.58 8.35 -13.74
CA ASP A 336 17.37 9.17 -13.68
C ASP A 336 16.89 9.37 -12.23
N THR A 337 17.82 9.76 -11.35
CA THR A 337 17.57 10.07 -9.94
C THR A 337 18.15 11.44 -9.59
N GLY A 338 17.63 12.08 -8.54
CA GLY A 338 18.14 13.39 -8.09
C GLY A 338 19.60 13.38 -7.60
N LEU A 339 20.23 12.19 -7.50
CA LEU A 339 21.63 12.02 -7.12
C LEU A 339 22.62 12.38 -8.23
N TRP A 340 22.17 12.44 -9.49
CA TRP A 340 23.05 12.67 -10.65
C TRP A 340 22.73 14.00 -11.34
N THR A 341 23.67 14.94 -11.30
CA THR A 341 23.61 16.14 -12.13
C THR A 341 24.21 15.87 -13.52
N PRO A 342 23.82 16.64 -14.56
CA PRO A 342 24.46 16.55 -15.87
C PRO A 342 25.99 16.66 -15.79
N GLU A 343 26.51 17.58 -14.98
CA GLU A 343 27.95 17.80 -14.81
C GLU A 343 28.65 16.62 -14.14
N ALA A 344 27.98 15.97 -13.17
CA ALA A 344 28.49 14.77 -12.51
C ALA A 344 28.59 13.59 -13.48
N LEU A 345 27.60 13.45 -14.38
CA LEU A 345 27.59 12.43 -15.43
C LEU A 345 28.69 12.69 -16.47
N GLU A 346 28.83 13.93 -16.94
CA GLU A 346 29.90 14.31 -17.86
C GLU A 346 31.28 14.05 -17.28
N ARG A 347 31.49 14.45 -16.01
CA ARG A 347 32.76 14.19 -15.30
C ARG A 347 33.04 12.70 -15.19
N SER A 348 32.03 11.89 -14.90
CA SER A 348 32.17 10.44 -14.76
C SER A 348 32.45 9.78 -16.10
N ALA A 349 31.73 10.16 -17.17
CA ALA A 349 31.94 9.67 -18.53
C ALA A 349 33.37 10.01 -19.03
N LYS A 350 33.83 11.24 -18.78
CA LYS A 350 35.18 11.70 -19.15
C LYS A 350 36.29 10.89 -18.50
N ARG A 351 36.12 10.43 -17.25
CA ARG A 351 37.11 9.55 -16.57
C ARG A 351 37.34 8.23 -17.31
N TYR A 352 36.35 7.80 -18.10
CA TYR A 352 36.42 6.57 -18.89
C TYR A 352 36.64 6.85 -20.39
N GLY A 353 36.82 8.11 -20.79
CA GLY A 353 36.95 8.49 -22.21
C GLY A 353 35.68 8.23 -23.03
N LEU A 354 34.51 8.25 -22.39
CA LEU A 354 33.21 7.96 -23.00
C LEU A 354 32.35 9.22 -23.10
N THR A 355 31.37 9.20 -24.01
CA THR A 355 30.21 10.10 -23.95
C THR A 355 29.29 9.72 -22.77
N VAL A 356 28.40 10.62 -22.36
CA VAL A 356 27.44 10.33 -21.28
C VAL A 356 26.53 9.16 -21.65
N GLU A 357 26.10 9.05 -22.91
CA GLU A 357 25.24 7.95 -23.38
C GLU A 357 25.97 6.60 -23.30
N GLU A 358 27.20 6.54 -23.79
CA GLU A 358 28.04 5.33 -23.70
C GLU A 358 28.35 4.96 -22.25
N TYR A 359 28.58 5.96 -21.38
CA TYR A 359 28.79 5.75 -19.95
C TYR A 359 27.55 5.17 -19.27
N LYS A 360 26.36 5.68 -19.61
CA LYS A 360 25.09 5.16 -19.09
C LYS A 360 24.81 3.72 -19.52
N GLY A 361 25.24 3.35 -20.73
CA GLY A 361 25.19 2.00 -21.26
C GLY A 361 26.40 1.13 -20.92
N ARG A 362 27.22 1.47 -19.92
CA ARG A 362 28.44 0.70 -19.62
C ARG A 362 28.16 -0.57 -18.81
N ASN A 363 27.34 -1.44 -19.37
CA ASN A 363 27.05 -2.79 -18.91
C ASN A 363 27.14 -3.78 -20.10
N VAL A 364 26.89 -5.06 -19.84
CA VAL A 364 26.98 -6.13 -20.85
C VAL A 364 25.94 -5.92 -21.95
N LEU A 365 24.72 -5.53 -21.60
CA LEU A 365 23.62 -5.32 -22.56
C LEU A 365 23.71 -4.00 -23.35
N LYS A 366 24.63 -3.10 -22.99
CA LYS A 366 24.76 -1.76 -23.59
C LYS A 366 23.48 -0.92 -23.47
N LYS A 367 22.82 -0.99 -22.31
CA LYS A 367 21.54 -0.32 -22.06
C LYS A 367 21.60 0.58 -20.82
N ASP A 368 20.95 1.73 -20.92
CA ASP A 368 20.70 2.61 -19.77
C ASP A 368 19.59 2.01 -18.91
N VAL A 369 19.88 1.77 -17.63
CA VAL A 369 18.92 1.19 -16.67
C VAL A 369 18.16 2.35 -15.99
N LYS A 370 16.82 2.36 -16.10
CA LYS A 370 15.99 3.42 -15.53
C LYS A 370 15.31 2.99 -14.24
N THR A 371 14.86 3.99 -13.50
CA THR A 371 14.01 3.79 -12.32
C THR A 371 12.75 2.97 -12.64
N LYS A 372 12.19 3.10 -13.86
CA LYS A 372 10.99 2.34 -14.29
C LYS A 372 11.25 0.83 -14.36
N GLU A 373 12.41 0.36 -14.82
CA GLU A 373 12.71 -1.08 -14.80
C GLU A 373 12.84 -1.62 -13.38
N VAL A 374 13.43 -0.84 -12.47
CA VAL A 374 13.50 -1.20 -11.04
C VAL A 374 12.10 -1.28 -10.44
N ALA A 375 11.24 -0.28 -10.70
CA ALA A 375 9.87 -0.24 -10.20
C ALA A 375 9.03 -1.42 -10.69
N ARG A 376 9.13 -1.77 -11.98
CA ARG A 376 8.46 -2.96 -12.54
C ARG A 376 8.91 -4.25 -11.86
N MET A 377 10.20 -4.37 -11.54
CA MET A 377 10.71 -5.53 -10.81
C MET A 377 10.21 -5.54 -9.35
N VAL A 378 10.09 -4.38 -8.69
CA VAL A 378 9.45 -4.29 -7.37
C VAL A 378 8.04 -4.85 -7.42
N CYS A 379 7.22 -4.45 -8.41
CA CYS A 379 5.89 -5.01 -8.61
C CYS A 379 5.92 -6.52 -8.91
N ALA A 380 6.82 -7.00 -9.77
CA ALA A 380 6.93 -8.44 -10.03
C ALA A 380 7.27 -9.24 -8.77
N MET A 381 8.20 -8.75 -7.95
CA MET A 381 8.63 -9.41 -6.72
C MET A 381 7.63 -9.30 -5.57
N ALA A 382 6.86 -8.21 -5.53
CA ALA A 382 5.78 -8.03 -4.57
C ALA A 382 4.49 -8.76 -5.00
N GLY A 383 4.29 -9.03 -6.29
CA GLY A 383 3.11 -9.67 -6.83
C GLY A 383 3.18 -11.20 -6.94
N SER A 384 2.22 -11.75 -7.67
CA SER A 384 1.96 -13.18 -7.86
C SER A 384 3.10 -13.95 -8.53
N VAL A 385 3.89 -13.29 -9.38
CA VAL A 385 5.08 -13.89 -10.04
C VAL A 385 6.06 -14.44 -8.99
N PHE A 386 6.16 -13.81 -7.82
CA PHE A 386 7.02 -14.22 -6.71
C PHE A 386 6.23 -14.83 -5.55
N ALA A 387 4.99 -15.29 -5.75
CA ALA A 387 4.12 -15.81 -4.70
C ALA A 387 4.73 -16.99 -3.90
N LYS A 388 5.69 -17.71 -4.49
CA LYS A 388 6.40 -18.85 -3.87
C LYS A 388 7.90 -18.61 -3.72
N THR A 389 8.34 -17.35 -3.76
CA THR A 389 9.76 -16.97 -3.71
C THR A 389 10.01 -15.99 -2.56
N THR A 390 10.93 -16.34 -1.67
CA THR A 390 11.43 -15.50 -0.57
C THR A 390 12.95 -15.67 -0.44
N GLY A 391 13.65 -14.63 -0.02
CA GLY A 391 15.11 -14.58 0.07
C GLY A 391 15.83 -14.40 -1.28
N ALA A 392 15.11 -14.18 -2.37
CA ALA A 392 15.70 -13.98 -3.68
C ALA A 392 16.44 -12.64 -3.77
N GLN A 393 17.57 -12.65 -4.46
CA GLN A 393 18.40 -11.48 -4.75
C GLN A 393 18.49 -11.33 -6.26
N ILE A 394 18.05 -10.18 -6.78
CA ILE A 394 18.00 -9.95 -8.24
C ILE A 394 18.77 -8.66 -8.59
N PRO A 395 19.82 -8.76 -9.42
CA PRO A 395 20.47 -7.58 -9.98
C PRO A 395 19.61 -6.93 -11.06
N ILE A 396 19.60 -5.60 -11.08
CA ILE A 396 18.98 -4.78 -12.14
C ILE A 396 20.05 -3.80 -12.62
N ASP A 397 20.95 -4.29 -13.47
CA ASP A 397 22.21 -3.62 -13.82
C ASP A 397 22.60 -3.72 -15.31
N GLY A 398 21.79 -4.42 -16.13
CA GLY A 398 22.11 -4.70 -17.53
C GLY A 398 23.33 -5.61 -17.71
N GLY A 399 23.72 -6.34 -16.66
CA GLY A 399 24.90 -7.20 -16.57
C GLY A 399 26.16 -6.40 -16.23
N ASN A 400 26.57 -6.44 -14.95
CA ASN A 400 27.86 -5.91 -14.52
C ASN A 400 28.95 -7.00 -14.56
N GLU A 401 30.04 -6.79 -15.31
CA GLU A 401 31.13 -7.76 -15.47
C GLU A 401 31.79 -8.21 -14.15
N ARG A 402 31.65 -7.43 -13.07
CA ARG A 402 32.20 -7.79 -11.75
C ARG A 402 31.21 -8.58 -10.88
N VAL A 403 30.00 -8.81 -11.35
CA VAL A 403 28.91 -9.46 -10.62
C VAL A 403 28.52 -10.80 -11.25
N ILE A 404 28.55 -10.89 -12.59
CA ILE A 404 28.18 -12.09 -13.36
C ILE A 404 29.18 -13.24 -13.23
#